data_AF-A0A656D7M4-F1
#
_entry.id   AF-A0A656D7M4-F1
#
_cell.length_a   1.000
_cell.length_b   1.000
_cell.length_c   1.000
_cell.angle_alpha   90.00
_cell.angle_beta   90.00
_cell.angle_gamma   90.00
#
_symmetry.space_group_name_H-M   'P 1'
#
loop_
_entity.id
_entity.type
_entity.pdbx_description
1 polymer ?
#
loop_
_entity_poly.entity_id
_entity_poly.type
_entity_poly.pdbx_seq_one_letter_code
_entity_poly.pdbx_strand_id
1 'polypeptide(L)'
;MERKIKKSEVEQFLIEFSRRNQFKPMVVELSIGRKKERVLEDAYFLGFHCKLEIGGGDKVYLFRATKNYQFIGEIVFVIDGLKEVSFIKETEIEEVALKFDKSKYIVKIFGRPNDEMRRETVAKVAYFIWERKGGIGMQELENWAEAERVVRDWMRIFSDGFIKI
;
A
#
# COMPACT_ATOMS: atom_id res chain seq x y z
N MET A 1 -7.38 16.72 -13.77
CA MET A 1 -7.55 16.04 -15.07
C MET A 1 -7.26 14.57 -14.89
N GLU A 2 -8.16 13.68 -15.29
CA GLU A 2 -7.96 12.23 -15.20
C GLU A 2 -6.96 11.74 -16.25
N ARG A 3 -5.94 10.98 -15.81
CA ARG A 3 -4.94 10.35 -16.66
C ARG A 3 -5.12 8.85 -16.58
N LYS A 4 -5.36 8.20 -17.72
CA LYS A 4 -5.29 6.73 -17.82
C LYS A 4 -3.83 6.29 -17.91
N ILE A 5 -3.48 5.25 -17.17
CA ILE A 5 -2.13 4.67 -17.15
C ILE A 5 -2.09 3.51 -18.13
N LYS A 6 -1.07 3.46 -19.00
CA LYS A 6 -0.91 2.36 -19.95
C LYS A 6 -0.62 1.07 -19.19
N LYS A 7 -1.12 -0.07 -19.69
CA LYS A 7 -0.92 -1.38 -19.04
C LYS A 7 0.56 -1.67 -18.75
N SER A 8 1.46 -1.37 -19.69
CA SER A 8 2.91 -1.55 -19.55
C SER A 8 3.56 -0.66 -18.48
N GLU A 9 2.88 0.40 -18.04
CA GLU A 9 3.37 1.38 -17.06
C GLU A 9 2.73 1.19 -15.67
N VAL A 10 1.72 0.31 -15.54
CA VAL A 10 0.91 0.18 -14.32
C VAL A 10 1.76 -0.18 -13.10
N GLU A 11 2.62 -1.18 -13.22
CA GLU A 11 3.45 -1.64 -12.11
C GLU A 11 4.37 -0.53 -11.61
N GLN A 12 5.13 0.09 -12.52
CA GLN A 12 6.03 1.19 -12.19
C GLN A 12 5.27 2.39 -11.61
N PHE A 13 4.12 2.74 -12.19
CA PHE A 13 3.27 3.81 -11.69
C PHE A 13 2.83 3.55 -10.24
N LEU A 14 2.35 2.34 -9.94
CA LEU A 14 1.89 1.98 -8.59
C LEU A 14 3.05 1.98 -7.58
N ILE A 15 4.26 1.56 -7.99
CA ILE A 15 5.47 1.65 -7.16
C ILE A 15 5.82 3.11 -6.84
N GLU A 16 5.88 3.98 -7.86
CA GLU A 16 6.24 5.40 -7.71
C GLU A 16 5.16 6.18 -6.94
N PHE A 17 3.89 5.85 -7.19
CA PHE A 17 2.78 6.36 -6.41
C PHE A 17 2.92 5.95 -4.95
N SER A 18 3.25 4.69 -4.69
CA SER A 18 3.39 4.18 -3.33
C SER A 18 4.48 4.91 -2.55
N ARG A 19 5.66 5.04 -3.14
CA ARG A 19 6.82 5.72 -2.52
C ARG A 19 6.53 7.17 -2.13
N ARG A 20 5.74 7.90 -2.93
CA ARG A 20 5.43 9.33 -2.68
C ARG A 20 4.33 9.56 -1.65
N ASN A 21 3.50 8.54 -1.41
CA ASN A 21 2.27 8.69 -0.66
C ASN A 21 2.20 7.84 0.61
N GLN A 22 3.24 7.09 0.92
CA GLN A 22 3.35 6.33 2.16
C GLN A 22 3.07 7.17 3.41
N PHE A 23 2.35 6.56 4.35
CA PHE A 23 1.95 7.11 5.64
C PHE A 23 1.03 8.33 5.57
N LYS A 24 0.48 8.64 4.39
CA LYS A 24 -0.56 9.65 4.26
C LYS A 24 -1.93 9.07 4.60
N PRO A 25 -2.84 9.84 5.19
CA PRO A 25 -4.24 9.45 5.35
C PRO A 25 -4.85 9.02 4.02
N MET A 26 -5.69 7.99 4.05
CA MET A 26 -6.43 7.52 2.88
C MET A 26 -7.86 7.14 3.19
N VAL A 27 -8.67 7.15 2.13
CA VAL A 27 -10.03 6.61 2.07
C VAL A 27 -10.13 5.72 0.85
N VAL A 28 -10.88 4.62 0.97
CA VAL A 28 -11.17 3.75 -0.16
C VAL A 28 -12.67 3.72 -0.40
N GLU A 29 -13.06 4.03 -1.64
CA GLU A 29 -14.43 3.92 -2.12
C GLU A 29 -14.55 2.78 -3.12
N LEU A 30 -15.55 1.92 -2.95
CA LEU A 30 -15.97 0.96 -3.97
C LEU A 30 -17.12 1.59 -4.77
N SER A 31 -16.96 1.68 -6.08
CA SER A 31 -17.99 2.17 -7.00
C SER A 31 -18.48 1.06 -7.90
N ILE A 32 -19.80 0.85 -7.91
CA ILE A 32 -20.50 -0.14 -8.75
C ILE A 32 -21.63 0.59 -9.48
N GLY A 33 -21.47 0.77 -10.79
CA GLY A 33 -22.39 1.57 -11.60
C GLY A 33 -22.47 3.03 -11.10
N ARG A 34 -23.65 3.46 -10.63
CA ARG A 34 -23.87 4.80 -10.06
C ARG A 34 -23.69 4.86 -8.54
N LYS A 35 -23.59 3.71 -7.85
CA LYS A 35 -23.41 3.66 -6.40
C LYS A 35 -21.92 3.85 -6.06
N LYS A 36 -21.65 4.60 -4.99
CA LYS A 36 -20.35 4.67 -4.33
C LYS A 36 -20.53 4.36 -2.85
N GLU A 37 -19.64 3.56 -2.31
CA GLU A 37 -19.66 3.13 -0.91
C GLU A 37 -18.25 3.25 -0.34
N ARG A 38 -18.12 3.86 0.85
CA ARG A 38 -16.83 3.91 1.54
C ARG A 38 -16.60 2.56 2.21
N VAL A 39 -15.53 1.89 1.83
CA VAL A 39 -15.15 0.57 2.37
C VAL A 39 -14.01 0.67 3.37
N LEU A 40 -13.31 1.81 3.43
CA LEU A 40 -12.27 2.08 4.41
C LEU A 40 -12.15 3.57 4.70
N GLU A 41 -12.10 3.90 5.98
CA GLU A 41 -11.84 5.23 6.54
C GLU A 41 -10.80 5.12 7.68
N ASP A 42 -10.29 6.25 8.15
CA ASP A 42 -9.34 6.36 9.28
C ASP A 42 -8.09 5.46 9.15
N ALA A 43 -7.59 5.32 7.92
CA ALA A 43 -6.43 4.50 7.61
C ALA A 43 -5.32 5.34 6.97
N TYR A 44 -4.10 4.82 7.07
CA TYR A 44 -2.93 5.37 6.41
C TYR A 44 -2.50 4.44 5.27
N PHE A 45 -2.16 5.04 4.14
CA PHE A 45 -1.73 4.31 2.96
C PHE A 45 -0.29 3.81 3.13
N LEU A 46 -0.07 2.53 2.87
CA LEU A 46 1.28 1.94 2.89
C LEU A 46 1.83 1.65 1.49
N GLY A 47 0.96 1.28 0.55
CA GLY A 47 1.40 0.97 -0.80
C GLY A 47 0.45 0.06 -1.55
N PHE A 48 0.71 -0.05 -2.84
CA PHE A 48 0.13 -1.04 -3.74
C PHE A 48 1.17 -2.07 -4.13
N HIS A 49 0.89 -3.36 -3.96
CA HIS A 49 1.68 -4.40 -4.63
C HIS A 49 0.95 -4.88 -5.88
N CYS A 50 1.65 -4.95 -7.00
CA CYS A 50 1.13 -5.49 -8.25
C CYS A 50 1.88 -6.77 -8.57
N LYS A 51 1.16 -7.87 -8.74
CA LYS A 51 1.73 -9.15 -9.20
C LYS A 51 1.24 -9.40 -10.62
N LEU A 52 2.17 -9.31 -11.56
CA LEU A 52 1.91 -9.63 -12.97
C LEU A 52 1.92 -11.15 -13.12
N GLU A 53 0.80 -11.73 -13.57
CA GLU A 53 0.68 -13.17 -13.81
C GLU A 53 0.54 -13.45 -15.31
N ILE A 54 1.34 -14.41 -15.83
CA ILE A 54 1.26 -14.86 -17.21
C ILE A 54 -0.04 -15.67 -17.37
N GLY A 55 -1.02 -15.13 -18.09
CA GLY A 55 -2.28 -15.79 -18.43
C GLY A 55 -3.41 -15.68 -17.37
N GLY A 56 -3.09 -15.34 -16.11
CA GLY A 56 -4.04 -15.31 -14.98
C GLY A 56 -4.69 -13.95 -14.67
N GLY A 57 -4.24 -12.88 -15.31
CA GLY A 57 -4.68 -11.52 -15.02
C GLY A 57 -3.90 -10.89 -13.85
N ASP A 58 -3.58 -9.61 -13.98
CA ASP A 58 -2.75 -8.91 -13.00
C ASP A 58 -3.52 -8.77 -11.67
N LYS A 59 -2.82 -9.05 -10.56
CA LYS A 59 -3.37 -8.90 -9.21
C LYS A 59 -2.83 -7.64 -8.54
N VAL A 60 -3.73 -6.84 -7.97
CA VAL A 60 -3.34 -5.67 -7.18
C VAL A 60 -3.78 -5.81 -5.72
N TYR A 61 -2.85 -5.56 -4.82
CA TYR A 61 -3.05 -5.58 -3.37
C TYR A 61 -2.88 -4.16 -2.85
N LEU A 62 -3.84 -3.64 -2.08
CA LEU A 62 -3.69 -2.39 -1.34
C LEU A 62 -3.41 -2.68 0.13
N PHE A 63 -2.38 -2.05 0.68
CA PHE A 63 -2.01 -2.17 2.09
C PHE A 63 -2.32 -0.91 2.88
N ARG A 64 -2.77 -1.10 4.12
CA ARG A 64 -3.04 -0.05 5.09
C ARG A 64 -2.23 -0.20 6.37
N ALA A 65 -2.10 0.92 7.07
CA ALA A 65 -1.81 0.97 8.50
C ALA A 65 -2.93 1.70 9.23
N THR A 66 -3.05 1.44 10.52
CA THR A 66 -3.88 2.22 11.45
C THR A 66 -3.02 2.65 12.63
N LYS A 67 -3.50 3.57 13.48
CA LYS A 67 -2.82 3.97 14.72
C LYS A 67 -2.68 2.85 15.74
N ASN A 68 -3.40 1.75 15.54
CA ASN A 68 -3.24 0.57 16.37
C ASN A 68 -2.15 -0.32 15.75
N TYR A 69 -1.06 -0.49 16.50
CA TYR A 69 0.11 -1.28 16.14
C TYR A 69 -0.22 -2.71 15.66
N GLN A 70 -1.34 -3.28 16.13
CA GLN A 70 -1.79 -4.61 15.73
C GLN A 70 -2.16 -4.67 14.23
N PHE A 71 -2.65 -3.58 13.65
CA PHE A 71 -3.25 -3.53 12.31
C PHE A 71 -2.39 -2.82 11.24
N ILE A 72 -1.06 -2.83 11.41
CA ILE A 72 -0.11 -2.33 10.41
C ILE A 72 0.17 -3.42 9.36
N GLY A 73 0.09 -3.06 8.08
CA GLY A 73 0.42 -3.95 6.94
C GLY A 73 -0.75 -4.78 6.45
N GLU A 74 -1.99 -4.44 6.83
CA GLU A 74 -3.17 -5.21 6.45
C GLU A 74 -3.59 -4.95 5.02
N ILE A 75 -4.11 -6.00 4.37
CA ILE A 75 -4.68 -5.90 3.04
C ILE A 75 -6.09 -5.36 3.13
N VAL A 76 -6.34 -4.29 2.40
CA VAL A 76 -7.66 -3.68 2.26
C VAL A 76 -8.48 -4.43 1.21
N PHE A 77 -7.87 -4.72 0.08
CA PHE A 77 -8.49 -5.50 -1.00
C PHE A 77 -7.44 -6.22 -1.83
N VAL A 78 -7.92 -7.24 -2.52
CA VAL A 78 -7.23 -7.90 -3.63
C VAL A 78 -8.11 -7.73 -4.87
N ILE A 79 -7.54 -7.18 -5.93
CA ILE A 79 -8.20 -7.09 -7.24
C ILE A 79 -7.58 -8.13 -8.14
N ASP A 80 -8.37 -9.12 -8.54
CA ASP A 80 -8.06 -10.02 -9.63
C ASP A 80 -8.59 -9.43 -10.95
N GLY A 81 -7.85 -9.62 -12.05
CA GLY A 81 -8.32 -9.24 -13.38
C GLY A 81 -8.40 -7.73 -13.61
N LEU A 82 -7.39 -6.98 -13.16
CA LEU A 82 -7.29 -5.54 -13.37
C LEU A 82 -7.45 -5.18 -14.86
N LYS A 83 -8.40 -4.28 -15.18
CA LYS A 83 -8.68 -3.85 -16.56
C LYS A 83 -8.09 -2.48 -16.89
N GLU A 84 -8.18 -1.55 -15.95
CA GLU A 84 -7.74 -0.17 -16.16
C GLU A 84 -7.28 0.44 -14.84
N VAL A 85 -6.21 1.24 -14.91
CA VAL A 85 -5.77 2.13 -13.84
C VAL A 85 -5.89 3.56 -14.34
N SER A 86 -6.54 4.40 -13.56
CA SER A 86 -6.53 5.84 -13.80
C SER A 86 -6.09 6.60 -12.56
N PHE A 87 -5.53 7.78 -12.80
CA PHE A 87 -4.95 8.65 -11.81
C PHE A 87 -5.52 10.05 -11.94
N ILE A 88 -5.90 10.64 -10.82
CA ILE A 88 -6.35 12.02 -10.72
C ILE A 88 -5.52 12.69 -9.62
N LYS A 89 -5.01 13.89 -9.91
CA LYS A 89 -4.39 14.77 -8.91
C LYS A 89 -5.16 16.07 -8.85
N GLU A 90 -5.70 16.38 -7.68
CA GLU A 90 -6.47 17.58 -7.39
C GLU A 90 -5.91 18.25 -6.13
N THR A 91 -5.15 19.33 -6.31
CA THR A 91 -4.56 20.12 -5.21
C THR A 91 -3.75 19.22 -4.25
N GLU A 92 -4.31 18.83 -3.11
CA GLU A 92 -3.68 17.98 -2.08
C GLU A 92 -4.18 16.53 -2.07
N ILE A 93 -5.09 16.18 -2.98
CA ILE A 93 -5.68 14.86 -3.10
C ILE A 93 -5.08 14.15 -4.31
N GLU A 94 -4.55 12.96 -4.06
CA GLU A 94 -4.12 12.03 -5.10
C GLU A 94 -5.04 10.81 -5.10
N GLU A 95 -5.70 10.57 -6.24
CA GLU A 95 -6.68 9.50 -6.41
C GLU A 95 -6.19 8.49 -7.44
N VAL A 96 -6.21 7.20 -7.08
CA VAL A 96 -5.98 6.08 -8.00
C VAL A 96 -7.25 5.26 -8.08
N ALA A 97 -7.81 5.14 -9.28
CA ALA A 97 -8.93 4.27 -9.55
C ALA A 97 -8.45 2.98 -10.23
N LEU A 98 -8.82 1.85 -9.64
CA LEU A 98 -8.51 0.51 -10.12
C LEU A 98 -9.81 -0.16 -10.56
N LYS A 99 -9.97 -0.32 -11.87
CA LYS A 99 -11.18 -0.88 -12.47
C LYS A 99 -11.03 -2.38 -12.70
N PHE A 100 -12.05 -3.13 -12.27
CA PHE A 100 -12.20 -4.56 -12.50
C PHE A 100 -13.66 -4.85 -12.82
N ASP A 101 -13.90 -5.50 -13.96
CA ASP A 101 -15.25 -5.72 -14.49
C ASP A 101 -16.18 -4.47 -14.45
N LYS A 102 -17.26 -4.54 -13.66
CA LYS A 102 -18.30 -3.52 -13.50
C LYS A 102 -18.08 -2.62 -12.27
N SER A 103 -16.95 -2.80 -11.62
CA SER A 103 -16.59 -2.19 -10.34
C SER A 103 -15.30 -1.40 -10.46
N LYS A 104 -15.11 -0.42 -9.58
CA LYS A 104 -13.81 0.22 -9.38
C LYS A 104 -13.56 0.53 -7.92
N TYR A 105 -12.36 0.23 -7.44
CA TYR A 105 -11.86 0.77 -6.18
C TYR A 105 -11.21 2.11 -6.44
N ILE A 106 -11.54 3.10 -5.64
CA ILE A 106 -11.02 4.46 -5.73
C ILE A 106 -10.26 4.72 -4.43
N VAL A 107 -8.95 4.80 -4.52
CA VAL A 107 -8.06 5.06 -3.38
C VAL A 107 -7.70 6.54 -3.41
N LYS A 108 -8.17 7.27 -2.41
CA LYS A 108 -7.89 8.71 -2.26
C LYS A 108 -6.91 8.89 -1.13
N ILE A 109 -5.85 9.64 -1.40
CA ILE A 109 -4.80 9.95 -0.44
C ILE A 109 -4.77 11.45 -0.21
N PHE A 110 -4.64 11.84 1.05
CA PHE A 110 -4.78 13.23 1.49
C PHE A 110 -3.54 13.70 2.23
N GLY A 111 -3.24 15.00 2.11
CA GLY A 111 -2.36 15.70 3.03
C GLY A 111 -0.91 15.21 3.06
N ARG A 112 -0.31 15.24 4.25
CA ARG A 112 1.12 14.98 4.49
C ARG A 112 1.34 13.62 5.17
N PRO A 113 2.51 13.00 4.97
CA PRO A 113 2.88 11.79 5.69
C PRO A 113 2.83 12.00 7.20
N ASN A 114 2.37 11.00 7.94
CA ASN A 114 2.37 10.99 9.39
C ASN A 114 3.66 10.32 9.90
N ASP A 115 4.57 11.10 10.51
CA ASP A 115 5.84 10.61 11.04
C ASP A 115 5.67 9.68 12.25
N GLU A 116 4.64 9.86 13.06
CA GLU A 116 4.31 8.95 14.17
C GLU A 116 3.96 7.56 13.61
N MET A 117 3.09 7.53 12.59
CA MET A 117 2.73 6.29 11.89
C MET A 117 3.95 5.58 11.30
N ARG A 118 4.86 6.36 10.71
CA ARG A 118 6.12 5.83 10.17
C ARG A 118 6.96 5.20 11.27
N ARG A 119 7.13 5.85 12.42
CA ARG A 119 7.91 5.33 13.56
C ARG A 119 7.32 4.04 14.11
N GLU A 120 6.00 3.99 14.32
CA GLU A 120 5.30 2.79 14.77
C GLU A 120 5.49 1.62 13.78
N THR A 121 5.44 1.94 12.49
CA THR A 121 5.66 0.98 11.42
C THR A 121 7.10 0.44 11.43
N VAL A 122 8.10 1.29 11.66
CA VAL A 122 9.51 0.85 11.86
C VAL A 122 9.62 -0.08 13.07
N ALA A 123 9.02 0.29 14.19
CA ALA A 123 9.08 -0.51 15.41
C ALA A 123 8.52 -1.93 15.23
N LYS A 124 7.37 -2.06 14.54
CA LYS A 124 6.78 -3.38 14.24
C LYS A 124 7.68 -4.22 13.33
N VAL A 125 8.27 -3.62 12.29
CA VAL A 125 9.18 -4.34 11.40
C VAL A 125 10.44 -4.78 12.15
N ALA A 126 11.01 -3.91 12.99
CA ALA A 126 12.17 -4.24 13.80
C ALA A 126 11.89 -5.43 14.73
N TYR A 127 10.71 -5.43 15.37
CA TYR A 127 10.25 -6.55 16.20
C TYR A 127 10.10 -7.84 15.40
N PHE A 128 9.46 -7.79 14.23
CA PHE A 128 9.29 -8.97 13.38
C PHE A 128 10.63 -9.54 12.88
N ILE A 129 11.59 -8.68 12.55
CA ILE A 129 12.96 -9.07 12.20
C ILE A 129 13.62 -9.78 13.39
N TRP A 130 13.51 -9.20 14.59
CA TRP A 130 14.07 -9.75 15.82
C TRP A 130 13.47 -11.12 16.17
N GLU A 131 12.14 -11.27 16.08
CA GLU A 131 11.46 -12.55 16.29
C GLU A 131 11.96 -13.61 15.30
N ARG A 132 12.05 -13.26 14.00
CA ARG A 132 12.57 -14.18 12.97
C ARG A 132 14.01 -14.61 13.19
N LYS A 133 14.84 -13.74 13.79
CA LYS A 133 16.25 -14.03 14.11
C LYS A 133 16.41 -14.81 15.43
N GLY A 134 15.32 -15.25 16.07
CA GLY A 134 15.38 -16.12 17.24
C GLY A 134 15.38 -15.41 18.59
N GLY A 135 15.07 -14.10 18.63
CA GLY A 135 14.69 -13.41 19.87
C GLY A 135 15.78 -13.25 20.94
N ILE A 136 17.07 -13.43 20.63
CA ILE A 136 18.15 -13.34 21.61
C ILE A 136 19.38 -12.64 20.99
N GLY A 137 19.83 -11.52 21.58
CA GLY A 137 21.14 -10.91 21.31
C GLY A 137 21.17 -9.40 21.00
N MET A 138 22.35 -8.78 21.21
CA MET A 138 22.71 -7.34 21.14
C MET A 138 22.56 -6.63 19.77
N GLN A 139 21.83 -7.19 18.81
CA GLN A 139 21.68 -6.62 17.46
C GLN A 139 20.47 -5.68 17.32
N GLU A 140 19.96 -5.12 18.43
CA GLU A 140 18.80 -4.23 18.39
C GLU A 140 19.01 -3.07 17.40
N LEU A 141 20.15 -2.38 17.47
CA LEU A 141 20.48 -1.28 16.55
C LEU A 141 20.53 -1.72 15.08
N GLU A 142 21.05 -2.91 14.80
CA GLU A 142 21.08 -3.47 13.44
C GLU A 142 19.67 -3.82 12.94
N ASN A 143 18.82 -4.36 13.81
CA ASN A 143 17.43 -4.66 13.49
C ASN A 143 16.60 -3.39 13.27
N TRP A 144 16.84 -2.34 14.05
CA TRP A 144 16.23 -1.03 13.86
C TRP A 144 16.69 -0.38 12.55
N ALA A 145 17.99 -0.41 12.24
CA ALA A 145 18.51 0.12 10.98
C ALA A 145 17.98 -0.67 9.76
N GLU A 146 17.91 -2.00 9.88
CA GLU A 146 17.29 -2.86 8.87
C GLU A 146 15.81 -2.53 8.70
N ALA A 147 15.07 -2.38 9.80
CA ALA A 147 13.67 -1.99 9.78
C ALA A 147 13.47 -0.63 9.14
N GLU A 148 14.26 0.39 9.48
CA GLU A 148 14.15 1.71 8.85
C GLU A 148 14.37 1.65 7.34
N ARG A 149 15.37 0.89 6.89
CA ARG A 149 15.64 0.65 5.48
C ARG A 149 14.46 -0.03 4.80
N VAL A 150 13.94 -1.07 5.46
CA VAL A 150 12.79 -1.83 5.00
C VAL A 150 11.53 -0.97 4.95
N VAL A 151 11.34 -0.06 5.91
CA VAL A 151 10.16 0.81 5.97
C VAL A 151 10.20 1.91 4.92
N ARG A 152 11.40 2.47 4.67
CA ARG A 152 11.62 3.39 3.55
C ARG A 152 11.30 2.73 2.20
N ASP A 153 11.52 1.42 2.09
CA ASP A 153 11.20 0.61 0.92
C ASP A 153 10.05 -0.37 1.19
N TRP A 154 8.94 0.08 1.77
CA TRP A 154 7.79 -0.78 2.15
C TRP A 154 7.29 -1.67 1.00
N MET A 155 7.42 -1.21 -0.24
CA MET A 155 7.13 -1.97 -1.46
C MET A 155 7.96 -3.26 -1.59
N ARG A 156 9.21 -3.24 -1.13
CA ARG A 156 10.13 -4.37 -1.17
C ARG A 156 9.72 -5.48 -0.19
N ILE A 157 9.06 -5.14 0.91
CA ILE A 157 8.59 -6.09 1.94
C ILE A 157 7.64 -7.14 1.35
N PHE A 158 6.68 -6.69 0.53
CA PHE A 158 5.68 -7.57 -0.07
C PHE A 158 6.25 -8.33 -1.27
N SER A 159 7.15 -7.72 -2.05
CA SER A 159 7.81 -8.38 -3.17
C SER A 159 8.85 -9.43 -2.73
N ASP A 160 9.61 -9.18 -1.67
CA ASP A 160 10.63 -10.10 -1.15
C ASP A 160 10.03 -11.26 -0.33
N GLY A 161 8.70 -11.34 -0.19
CA GLY A 161 8.03 -12.33 0.64
C GLY A 161 8.36 -12.20 2.13
N PHE A 162 8.83 -11.01 2.54
CA PHE A 162 9.25 -10.76 3.91
C PHE A 162 8.05 -10.87 4.87
N ILE A 163 6.88 -10.39 4.43
CA ILE A 163 5.57 -10.72 4.99
C ILE A 163 4.88 -11.65 3.99
N LYS A 164 4.63 -12.90 4.40
CA LYS A 164 3.79 -13.80 3.60
C LYS A 164 2.35 -13.33 3.71
N ILE A 165 1.75 -13.02 2.57
CA ILE A 165 0.32 -12.77 2.38
C ILE A 165 -0.37 -14.11 2.17
#